data_AF-D1W976-F1
#
_entry.id   AF-D1W976-F1
#
_cell.length_a   1.000
_cell.length_b   1.000
_cell.length_c   1.000
_cell.angle_alpha   90.00
_cell.angle_beta   90.00
_cell.angle_gamma   90.00
#
_symmetry.space_group_name_H-M   'P 1'
#
loop_
_entity.id
_entity.type
_entity.pdbx_description
1 polymer ?
#
loop_
_entity_poly.entity_id
_entity_poly.type
_entity_poly.pdbx_seq_one_letter_code
_entity_poly.pdbx_strand_id
1 'polypeptide(L)'
;MKIKLSNVIRYIIVCIILAGCTNNSIYLDITNKAIYTKQGNGIYYMLIEEDGLNYMMYDVKLRKDSVAVNVFYFNRHNPSYKVVTALHPKEMQMINLKPFTRYTIENHSNGDRNGGRVIFKTDSLGRPLVNTYKELNTVDEIVLHMNMNGN
;
A
#
# COMPACT_ATOMS: atom_id res chain seq x y z
N MET A 1 23.98 -10.13 -41.36
CA MET A 1 22.66 -9.57 -41.00
C MET A 1 22.89 -8.29 -40.20
N LYS A 2 22.77 -7.10 -40.81
CA LYS A 2 23.00 -5.82 -40.11
C LYS A 2 21.72 -5.41 -39.39
N ILE A 3 21.59 -5.75 -38.11
CA ILE A 3 20.57 -5.16 -37.25
C ILE A 3 20.89 -3.66 -37.21
N LYS A 4 20.04 -2.82 -37.83
CA LYS A 4 20.24 -1.37 -37.81
C LYS A 4 20.19 -0.92 -36.35
N LEU A 5 21.23 -0.22 -35.90
CA LEU A 5 21.39 0.28 -34.51
C LEU A 5 20.12 0.99 -34.00
N SER A 6 19.38 1.65 -34.90
CA SER A 6 18.06 2.26 -34.65
C SER A 6 17.01 1.28 -34.10
N ASN A 7 16.97 0.04 -34.58
CA ASN A 7 16.02 -0.97 -34.10
C ASN A 7 16.38 -1.40 -32.68
N VAL A 8 17.68 -1.55 -32.38
CA VAL A 8 18.16 -1.91 -31.03
C VAL A 8 17.79 -0.83 -30.01
N ILE A 9 17.96 0.45 -30.35
CA ILE A 9 17.59 1.58 -29.49
C ILE A 9 16.08 1.61 -29.23
N ARG A 10 15.25 1.37 -30.26
CA ARG A 10 13.79 1.27 -30.09
C ARG A 10 13.39 0.12 -29.17
N TYR A 11 14.02 -1.04 -29.31
CA TYR A 11 13.79 -2.17 -28.41
C TYR A 11 14.19 -1.85 -26.97
N ILE A 12 15.33 -1.21 -26.75
CA ILE A 12 15.76 -0.78 -25.41
C ILE A 12 14.76 0.20 -24.80
N ILE A 13 14.28 1.19 -25.56
CA ILE A 13 13.27 2.15 -25.06
C ILE A 13 11.96 1.44 -24.71
N VAL A 14 11.48 0.53 -25.56
CA VAL A 14 10.26 -0.25 -25.28
C VAL A 14 10.46 -1.16 -24.06
N CYS A 15 11.62 -1.81 -23.91
CA CYS A 15 11.95 -2.61 -22.74
C CYS A 15 12.06 -1.77 -21.46
N ILE A 16 12.56 -0.54 -21.53
CA ILE A 16 12.60 0.40 -20.38
C ILE A 16 11.19 0.85 -20.00
N ILE A 17 10.34 1.15 -20.98
CA ILE A 17 8.93 1.51 -20.73
C ILE A 17 8.16 0.33 -20.12
N LEU A 18 8.41 -0.90 -20.59
CA LEU A 18 7.81 -2.11 -20.04
C LEU A 18 8.41 -2.52 -18.68
N ALA A 19 9.69 -2.26 -18.42
CA ALA A 19 10.33 -2.46 -17.12
C ALA A 19 9.86 -1.44 -16.07
N GLY A 20 9.39 -0.26 -16.51
CA GLY A 20 8.68 0.74 -15.68
C GLY A 20 7.26 0.32 -15.27
N CYS A 21 6.88 -0.95 -15.49
CA CYS A 21 5.65 -1.52 -14.98
C CYS A 21 5.71 -1.64 -13.45
N THR A 22 5.52 -0.53 -12.74
CA THR A 22 5.41 -0.47 -11.28
C THR A 22 4.15 -1.17 -10.80
N ASN A 23 4.27 -2.16 -9.91
CA ASN A 23 3.14 -2.80 -9.26
C ASN A 23 2.76 -2.04 -7.99
N ASN A 24 1.53 -2.25 -7.50
CA ASN A 24 1.08 -1.69 -6.24
C ASN A 24 1.52 -2.52 -5.03
N SER A 25 2.40 -3.51 -5.21
CA SER A 25 2.68 -4.47 -4.14
C SER A 25 3.31 -3.80 -2.93
N ILE A 26 2.80 -4.17 -1.76
CA ILE A 26 3.22 -3.64 -0.47
C ILE A 26 3.50 -4.77 0.52
N TYR A 27 4.22 -4.44 1.58
CA TYR A 27 4.43 -5.30 2.74
C TYR A 27 4.45 -4.48 4.03
N LEU A 28 4.17 -5.14 5.15
CA LEU A 28 4.28 -4.57 6.49
C LEU A 28 5.65 -4.86 7.08
N ASP A 29 6.37 -3.80 7.43
CA ASP A 29 7.46 -3.87 8.39
C ASP A 29 6.88 -3.79 9.81
N ILE A 30 6.77 -4.97 10.45
CA ILE A 30 6.20 -5.12 11.79
C ILE A 30 7.04 -4.37 12.84
N THR A 31 8.37 -4.39 12.68
CA THR A 31 9.30 -3.77 13.63
C THR A 31 9.15 -2.26 13.62
N ASN A 32 9.14 -1.66 12.42
CA ASN A 32 9.03 -0.21 12.26
C ASN A 32 7.59 0.31 12.24
N LYS A 33 6.59 -0.59 12.27
CA LYS A 33 5.17 -0.28 12.11
C LYS A 33 4.94 0.58 10.86
N ALA A 34 5.36 0.07 9.72
CA ALA A 34 5.35 0.82 8.46
C ALA A 34 4.95 -0.06 7.29
N ILE A 35 4.30 0.56 6.30
CA ILE A 35 4.03 -0.06 5.00
C ILE A 35 5.06 0.42 4.01
N TYR A 36 5.65 -0.52 3.28
CA TYR A 36 6.60 -0.24 2.22
C TYR A 36 6.09 -0.81 0.90
N THR A 37 6.41 -0.13 -0.20
CA THR A 37 6.26 -0.72 -1.54
C THR A 37 7.41 -1.70 -1.80
N LYS A 38 7.09 -2.88 -2.37
CA LYS A 38 8.10 -3.92 -2.60
C LYS A 38 9.15 -3.53 -3.64
N GLN A 39 8.76 -2.74 -4.63
CA GLN A 39 9.63 -2.33 -5.73
C GLN A 39 10.32 -0.99 -5.48
N GLY A 40 10.11 -0.36 -4.31
CA GLY A 40 10.68 0.96 -4.00
C GLY A 40 9.96 2.13 -4.71
N ASN A 41 8.82 1.86 -5.33
CA ASN A 41 7.98 2.86 -5.99
C ASN A 41 7.38 3.84 -4.96
N GLY A 42 7.13 5.08 -5.36
CA GLY A 42 6.43 6.05 -4.51
C GLY A 42 4.98 5.63 -4.22
N ILE A 43 4.49 5.97 -3.03
CA ILE A 43 3.09 5.85 -2.65
C ILE A 43 2.39 7.16 -3.00
N TYR A 44 1.31 7.08 -3.78
CA TYR A 44 0.47 8.21 -4.20
C TYR A 44 -0.90 8.17 -3.53
N TYR A 45 -1.44 6.96 -3.36
CA TYR A 45 -2.72 6.74 -2.70
C TYR A 45 -2.76 5.39 -1.99
N MET A 46 -3.17 5.39 -0.73
CA MET A 46 -3.56 4.18 0.00
C MET A 46 -4.91 4.36 0.68
N LEU A 47 -5.62 3.24 0.78
CA LEU A 47 -6.79 3.08 1.63
C LEU A 47 -6.40 2.24 2.85
N ILE A 48 -6.77 2.69 4.04
CA ILE A 48 -6.53 1.94 5.28
C ILE A 48 -7.88 1.76 5.95
N GLU A 49 -8.28 0.51 6.09
CA GLU A 49 -9.48 0.10 6.80
C GLU A 49 -9.10 -0.40 8.19
N GLU A 50 -9.76 0.14 9.19
CA GLU A 50 -9.68 -0.27 10.59
C GLU A 50 -10.99 -0.96 10.97
N ASP A 51 -10.92 -2.29 11.08
CA ASP A 51 -12.01 -3.18 11.44
C ASP A 51 -11.86 -3.53 12.94
N GLY A 52 -12.36 -2.62 13.78
CA GLY A 52 -12.35 -2.71 15.24
C GLY A 52 -13.70 -2.32 15.84
N LEU A 53 -13.71 -1.85 17.10
CA LEU A 53 -14.95 -1.45 17.79
C LEU A 53 -15.75 -0.38 17.03
N ASN A 54 -15.06 0.54 16.35
CA ASN A 54 -15.65 1.51 15.46
C ASN A 54 -14.95 1.37 14.11
N TYR A 55 -15.71 1.01 13.08
CA TYR A 55 -15.19 0.96 11.73
C TYR A 55 -14.69 2.35 11.32
N MET A 56 -13.44 2.42 10.86
CA MET A 56 -12.85 3.65 10.36
C MET A 56 -12.10 3.38 9.06
N MET A 57 -12.25 4.31 8.12
CA MET A 57 -11.54 4.26 6.84
C MET A 57 -10.74 5.54 6.66
N TYR A 58 -9.45 5.37 6.34
CA TYR A 58 -8.51 6.46 6.13
C TYR A 58 -8.08 6.51 4.66
N ASP A 59 -8.25 7.67 4.05
CA ASP A 59 -7.61 8.02 2.79
C ASP A 59 -6.23 8.63 3.07
N VAL A 60 -5.18 7.97 2.57
CA VAL A 60 -3.81 8.50 2.60
C VAL A 60 -3.47 8.96 1.19
N LYS A 61 -3.43 10.27 0.98
CA LYS A 61 -3.18 10.89 -0.34
C LYS A 61 -1.89 11.70 -0.31
N LEU A 62 -1.10 11.62 -1.38
CA LEU A 62 0.06 12.49 -1.55
C LEU A 62 -0.39 13.96 -1.51
N ARG A 63 0.30 14.79 -0.72
CA ARG A 63 0.05 16.23 -0.72
C ARG A 63 0.48 16.83 -2.05
N LYS A 64 -0.22 17.89 -2.44
CA LYS A 64 0.23 18.76 -3.52
C LYS A 64 1.66 19.25 -3.18
N ASP A 65 2.54 19.22 -4.17
CA ASP A 65 3.94 19.66 -4.08
C ASP A 65 4.85 18.81 -3.17
N SER A 66 4.40 17.65 -2.69
CA SER A 66 5.24 16.68 -1.97
C SER A 66 5.80 15.59 -2.88
N VAL A 67 6.93 15.02 -2.46
CA VAL A 67 7.55 13.87 -3.14
C VAL A 67 6.95 12.58 -2.58
N ALA A 68 6.49 11.71 -3.49
CA ALA A 68 6.05 10.37 -3.15
C ALA A 68 7.23 9.54 -2.64
N VAL A 69 7.09 8.97 -1.45
CA VAL A 69 8.09 8.08 -0.86
C VAL A 69 7.56 6.66 -0.84
N ASN A 70 8.44 5.68 -0.77
CA ASN A 70 8.07 4.25 -0.82
C ASN A 70 7.56 3.69 0.51
N VAL A 71 7.26 4.55 1.48
CA VAL A 71 6.97 4.14 2.86
C VAL A 71 5.92 5.02 3.52
N PHE A 72 5.10 4.42 4.38
CA PHE A 72 4.19 5.11 5.29
C PHE A 72 4.28 4.52 6.69
N TYR A 73 4.48 5.37 7.70
CA TYR A 73 4.64 4.94 9.09
C TYR A 73 3.36 5.18 9.91
N PHE A 74 2.97 4.21 10.73
CA PHE A 74 1.81 4.36 11.62
C PHE A 74 2.15 5.16 12.89
N ASN A 75 3.39 5.06 13.36
CA ASN A 75 3.83 5.54 14.68
C ASN A 75 4.45 6.95 14.67
N ARG A 76 4.41 7.66 13.54
CA ARG A 76 4.96 9.01 13.42
C ARG A 76 4.26 9.81 12.33
N HIS A 77 4.52 11.11 12.33
CA HIS A 77 4.01 11.99 11.29
C HIS A 77 4.66 11.67 9.93
N ASN A 78 3.83 11.61 8.88
CA ASN A 78 4.29 11.45 7.50
C ASN A 78 4.03 12.76 6.73
N PRO A 79 5.04 13.64 6.58
CA PRO A 79 4.82 14.99 6.05
C PRO A 79 4.34 15.00 4.59
N SER A 80 4.78 14.03 3.77
CA SER A 80 4.37 13.93 2.36
C SER A 80 2.88 13.63 2.15
N TYR A 81 2.17 13.16 3.19
CA TYR A 81 0.81 12.64 3.04
C TYR A 81 -0.22 13.47 3.80
N LYS A 82 -1.37 13.65 3.16
CA LYS A 82 -2.62 14.07 3.76
C LYS A 82 -3.40 12.82 4.15
N VAL A 83 -3.68 12.67 5.43
CA VAL A 83 -4.49 11.56 5.97
C VAL A 83 -5.84 12.12 6.39
N VAL A 84 -6.93 11.63 5.82
CA VAL A 84 -8.29 12.04 6.20
C VAL A 84 -9.16 10.81 6.45
N THR A 85 -10.13 10.93 7.35
CA THR A 85 -11.13 9.88 7.54
C THR A 85 -12.35 10.16 6.68
N ALA A 86 -13.03 9.12 6.20
CA ALA A 86 -14.27 9.28 5.44
C ALA A 86 -15.41 9.88 6.29
N LEU A 87 -15.43 9.58 7.60
CA LEU A 87 -16.49 10.00 8.52
C LEU A 87 -16.29 11.41 9.07
N HIS A 88 -15.05 11.85 9.21
CA HIS A 88 -14.70 13.18 9.73
C HIS A 88 -13.55 13.77 8.88
N PRO A 89 -13.80 14.79 8.06
CA PRO A 89 -12.81 15.32 7.11
C PRO A 89 -11.64 16.09 7.77
N LYS A 90 -11.46 15.94 9.09
CA LYS A 90 -10.31 16.49 9.80
C LYS A 90 -9.06 15.71 9.41
N GLU A 91 -8.05 16.45 8.99
CA GLU A 91 -6.75 15.90 8.66
C GLU A 91 -6.06 15.36 9.92
N MET A 92 -5.50 14.16 9.80
CA MET A 92 -4.78 13.48 10.87
C MET A 92 -3.28 13.54 10.61
N GLN A 93 -2.52 13.75 11.68
CA GLN A 93 -1.05 13.77 11.58
C GLN A 93 -0.45 12.35 11.53
N MET A 94 -1.13 11.36 12.12
CA MET A 94 -0.72 9.96 12.18
C MET A 94 -1.92 9.03 12.39
N ILE A 95 -1.76 7.74 12.09
CA ILE A 95 -2.75 6.68 12.34
C ILE A 95 -2.16 5.72 13.38
N ASN A 96 -2.51 5.92 14.65
CA ASN A 96 -2.07 5.01 15.70
C ASN A 96 -2.84 3.69 15.64
N LEU A 97 -2.13 2.58 15.46
CA LEU A 97 -2.72 1.25 15.49
C LEU A 97 -3.34 0.96 16.86
N LYS A 98 -4.62 0.60 16.87
CA LYS A 98 -5.39 0.31 18.08
C LYS A 98 -5.21 -1.13 18.54
N PRO A 99 -5.39 -1.44 19.84
CA PRO A 99 -5.37 -2.80 20.36
C PRO A 99 -6.44 -3.71 19.73
N PHE A 100 -6.14 -5.00 19.60
CA PHE A 100 -7.09 -6.05 19.17
C PHE A 100 -7.89 -5.71 17.90
N THR A 101 -7.28 -4.98 16.98
CA THR A 101 -7.94 -4.41 15.81
C THR A 101 -7.39 -5.05 14.56
N ARG A 102 -8.26 -5.32 13.60
CA ARG A 102 -7.85 -5.79 12.27
C ARG A 102 -7.66 -4.58 11.36
N TYR A 103 -6.58 -4.60 10.60
CA TYR A 103 -6.28 -3.60 9.58
C TYR A 103 -6.21 -4.26 8.22
N THR A 104 -6.86 -3.65 7.24
CA THR A 104 -6.69 -3.94 5.81
C THR A 104 -6.14 -2.69 5.15
N ILE A 105 -5.03 -2.82 4.45
CA ILE A 105 -4.35 -1.71 3.78
C ILE A 105 -4.23 -2.04 2.32
N GLU A 106 -4.61 -1.10 1.48
CA GLU A 106 -4.56 -1.23 0.05
C GLU A 106 -3.77 -0.08 -0.56
N ASN A 107 -2.84 -0.43 -1.43
CA ASN A 107 -2.12 0.52 -2.24
C ASN A 107 -2.76 0.61 -3.63
N HIS A 108 -3.17 1.82 -4.00
CA HIS A 108 -3.85 2.15 -5.26
C HIS A 108 -3.06 3.19 -6.06
N SER A 109 -1.75 3.25 -5.81
CA SER A 109 -0.88 4.29 -6.36
C SER A 109 -0.71 4.25 -7.88
N ASN A 110 -0.89 3.09 -8.52
CA ASN A 110 -0.64 2.88 -9.95
C ASN A 110 -1.91 2.43 -10.71
N GLY A 111 -2.94 3.28 -10.75
CA GLY A 111 -4.09 3.18 -11.66
C GLY A 111 -4.79 1.80 -11.70
N ASP A 112 -5.13 1.32 -12.90
CA ASP A 112 -5.88 0.07 -13.18
C ASP A 112 -5.12 -1.22 -12.83
N ARG A 113 -3.96 -1.13 -12.17
CA ARG A 113 -3.20 -2.30 -11.72
C ARG A 113 -3.77 -2.80 -10.41
N ASN A 114 -3.78 -4.12 -10.25
CA ASN A 114 -4.24 -4.77 -9.04
C ASN A 114 -3.60 -4.15 -7.80
N GLY A 115 -4.43 -3.81 -6.82
CA GLY A 115 -3.97 -3.21 -5.57
C GLY A 115 -3.05 -4.19 -4.83
N GLY A 116 -1.96 -3.69 -4.27
CA GLY A 116 -1.23 -4.45 -3.26
C GLY A 116 -1.99 -4.34 -1.96
N ARG A 117 -2.32 -5.47 -1.35
CA ARG A 117 -3.08 -5.50 -0.10
C ARG A 117 -2.29 -6.20 1.00
N VAL A 118 -2.35 -5.62 2.18
CA VAL A 118 -1.82 -6.19 3.43
C VAL A 118 -2.94 -6.26 4.45
N ILE A 119 -3.03 -7.38 5.16
CA ILE A 119 -3.98 -7.60 6.24
C ILE A 119 -3.22 -8.06 7.48
N PHE A 120 -3.53 -7.50 8.65
CA PHE A 120 -3.01 -7.99 9.92
C PHE A 120 -3.94 -7.63 11.08
N LYS A 121 -3.74 -8.28 12.23
CA LYS A 121 -4.34 -7.91 13.51
C LYS A 121 -3.28 -7.36 14.45
N THR A 122 -3.70 -6.63 15.47
CA THR A 122 -2.84 -6.14 16.54
C THR A 122 -3.08 -6.87 17.86
N ASP A 123 -2.07 -6.86 18.73
CA ASP A 123 -2.16 -7.34 20.10
C ASP A 123 -2.83 -6.33 21.05
N SER A 124 -2.79 -6.61 22.36
CA SER A 124 -3.35 -5.73 23.41
C SER A 124 -2.69 -4.36 23.51
N LEU A 125 -1.51 -4.16 22.89
CA LEU A 125 -0.76 -2.91 22.89
C LEU A 125 -0.77 -2.23 21.51
N GLY A 126 -1.58 -2.70 20.57
CA GLY A 126 -1.61 -2.16 19.21
C GLY A 126 -0.37 -2.51 18.37
N ARG A 127 0.37 -3.56 18.73
CA ARG A 127 1.52 -4.05 17.94
C ARG A 127 1.04 -5.07 16.92
N PRO A 128 1.48 -5.01 15.65
CA PRO A 128 1.08 -6.00 14.65
C PRO A 128 1.48 -7.43 15.04
N LEU A 129 0.58 -8.39 14.81
CA LEU A 129 0.78 -9.80 15.08
C LEU A 129 1.24 -10.54 13.82
N VAL A 130 2.48 -11.07 13.86
CA VAL A 130 3.12 -11.78 12.73
C VAL A 130 2.26 -12.94 12.21
N ASN A 131 1.65 -13.73 13.10
CA ASN A 131 0.86 -14.90 12.73
C ASN A 131 -0.49 -14.57 12.07
N THR A 132 -0.88 -13.30 12.05
CA THR A 132 -2.12 -12.83 11.40
C THR A 132 -1.87 -12.10 10.09
N TYR A 133 -0.59 -11.84 9.79
CA TYR A 133 -0.16 -11.09 8.63
C TYR A 133 -0.42 -11.88 7.34
N LYS A 134 -1.03 -11.21 6.37
CA LYS A 134 -1.24 -11.72 5.01
C LYS A 134 -0.92 -10.63 4.00
N GLU A 135 -0.18 -11.01 2.97
CA GLU A 135 0.07 -10.20 1.78
C GLU A 135 -0.73 -10.78 0.62
N LEU A 136 -1.45 -9.91 -0.09
CA LEU A 136 -2.21 -10.26 -1.28
C LEU A 136 -1.80 -9.26 -2.35
N ASN A 137 -0.81 -9.65 -3.16
CA ASN A 137 -0.13 -8.77 -4.11
C ASN A 137 -0.45 -9.14 -5.57
N THR A 138 -1.22 -10.22 -5.78
CA THR A 138 -1.74 -10.68 -7.07
C THR A 138 -3.27 -10.77 -7.05
N VAL A 139 -3.91 -10.78 -8.23
CA VAL A 139 -5.38 -10.94 -8.35
C VAL A 139 -5.82 -12.25 -7.73
N ASP A 140 -5.11 -13.33 -8.06
CA ASP A 140 -5.50 -14.67 -7.64
C ASP A 140 -5.48 -14.78 -6.11
N GLU A 141 -4.49 -14.19 -5.45
CA GLU A 141 -4.43 -14.10 -3.99
C GLU A 141 -5.61 -13.31 -3.42
N ILE A 142 -5.97 -12.17 -4.03
CA ILE A 142 -7.08 -11.33 -3.57
C ILE A 142 -8.42 -12.07 -3.74
N VAL A 143 -8.67 -12.67 -4.90
CA VAL A 143 -9.90 -13.41 -5.22
C VAL A 143 -10.04 -14.66 -4.36
N LEU A 144 -8.96 -15.42 -4.20
CA LEU A 144 -8.94 -16.59 -3.32
C LEU A 144 -9.28 -16.19 -1.88
N HIS A 145 -8.70 -15.09 -1.39
CA HIS A 145 -8.98 -14.59 -0.05
C HIS A 145 -10.44 -14.16 0.12
N MET A 146 -11.02 -13.48 -0.86
CA MET A 146 -12.44 -13.10 -0.84
C MET A 146 -13.35 -14.32 -0.82
N ASN A 147 -13.05 -15.33 -1.65
CA ASN A 147 -13.85 -16.56 -1.72
C ASN A 147 -13.76 -17.40 -0.43
N MET A 148 -12.61 -17.40 0.25
CA MET A 148 -12.43 -18.13 1.51
C MET A 148 -13.10 -17.47 2.72
N ASN A 149 -13.32 -16.15 2.67
CA ASN A 149 -13.91 -15.38 3.77
C ASN A 149 -15.36 -14.94 3.47
N GLY A 150 -15.92 -15.33 2.32
CA GLY A 150 -17.26 -14.95 1.84
C GLY A 150 -18.39 -15.91 2.20
N ASN A 151 -18.21 -16.79 3.21
CA ASN A 151 -19.25 -17.63 3.80
C ASN A 151 -19.50 -17.27 5.26
#